data_AF-A0A7D9KDU8-F1
#
_entry.id   AF-A0A7D9KDU8-F1
#
_cell.length_a   1.000
_cell.length_b   1.000
_cell.length_c   1.000
_cell.angle_alpha   90.00
_cell.angle_beta   90.00
_cell.angle_gamma   90.00
#
_symmetry.space_group_name_H-M   'P 1'
#
loop_
_entity.id
_entity.type
_entity.pdbx_description
1 polymer ?
#
loop_
_entity_poly.entity_id
_entity_poly.type
_entity_poly.pdbx_seq_one_letter_code
_entity_poly.pdbx_strand_id
1 'polypeptide(L)'
;IRIWAPPDQINNADLALSSANVILTYYEEYFGINYPLPKQDLIAIPDFSAGAMENWGLITYRLTSLLSDPKESSTSNKQWVETVVAHELAHQVIILVSRVLLKALFPSIFENYFTN
;
A
#
# COMPACT_ATOMS: atom_id res chain seq x y z
N ILE A 1 -5.37 2.47 8.76
CA ILE A 1 -4.26 2.89 7.87
C ILE A 1 -3.61 4.14 8.46
N ARG A 2 -2.29 4.31 8.35
CA ARG A 2 -1.59 5.55 8.74
C ARG A 2 -0.63 5.98 7.64
N ILE A 3 -0.42 7.29 7.52
CA ILE A 3 0.54 7.86 6.57
C ILE A 3 1.66 8.58 7.31
N TRP A 4 2.89 8.34 6.87
CA TRP A 4 4.11 8.97 7.35
C TRP A 4 4.72 9.79 6.23
N ALA A 5 5.11 11.01 6.53
CA ALA A 5 5.75 11.92 5.60
C ALA A 5 6.67 12.88 6.38
N PRO A 6 7.58 13.60 5.70
CA PRO A 6 8.29 14.72 6.31
C PRO A 6 7.30 15.69 7.00
N PRO A 7 7.63 16.22 8.20
CA PRO A 7 6.70 17.03 8.98
C PRO A 7 6.15 18.26 8.23
N ASP A 8 6.93 18.83 7.33
CA ASP A 8 6.59 19.96 6.47
C ASP A 8 5.61 19.59 5.33
N GLN A 9 5.47 18.30 5.02
CA GLN A 9 4.67 17.80 3.90
C GLN A 9 3.49 16.91 4.30
N ILE A 10 3.30 16.65 5.60
CA ILE A 10 2.23 15.75 6.08
C ILE A 10 0.83 16.23 5.68
N ASN A 11 0.63 17.54 5.52
CA ASN A 11 -0.64 18.12 5.07
C ASN A 11 -1.02 17.73 3.63
N ASN A 12 -0.07 17.20 2.85
CA ASN A 12 -0.31 16.74 1.48
C ASN A 12 -0.70 15.25 1.41
N ALA A 13 -0.84 14.58 2.55
CA ALA A 13 -1.15 13.14 2.62
C ALA A 13 -2.66 12.83 2.65
N ASP A 14 -3.53 13.83 2.82
CA ASP A 14 -4.97 13.63 3.04
C ASP A 14 -5.65 12.85 1.91
N LEU A 15 -5.29 13.15 0.66
CA LEU A 15 -5.79 12.43 -0.51
C LEU A 15 -5.45 10.94 -0.41
N ALA A 16 -4.17 10.62 -0.23
CA ALA A 16 -3.74 9.23 -0.11
C ALA A 16 -4.38 8.50 1.06
N LEU A 17 -4.60 9.17 2.19
CA LEU A 17 -5.27 8.55 3.36
C LEU A 17 -6.72 8.22 3.03
N SER A 18 -7.45 9.14 2.40
CA SER A 18 -8.84 8.89 2.00
C SER A 18 -8.94 7.76 0.98
N SER A 19 -8.11 7.79 -0.07
CA SER A 19 -8.13 6.79 -1.14
C SER A 19 -7.70 5.42 -0.63
N ALA A 20 -6.67 5.34 0.22
CA ALA A 20 -6.23 4.07 0.81
C ALA A 20 -7.33 3.40 1.64
N ASN A 21 -8.10 4.16 2.43
CA ASN A 21 -9.21 3.60 3.21
C ASN A 21 -10.32 3.06 2.28
N VAL A 22 -10.69 3.80 1.25
CA VAL A 22 -11.72 3.36 0.29
C VAL A 22 -11.26 2.13 -0.47
N ILE A 23 -10.03 2.13 -0.98
CA ILE A 23 -9.46 1.03 -1.76
C ILE A 23 -9.32 -0.24 -0.91
N LEU A 24 -8.81 -0.13 0.32
CA LEU A 24 -8.63 -1.29 1.18
C LEU A 24 -9.98 -1.96 1.48
N THR A 25 -10.99 -1.18 1.89
CA THR A 25 -12.35 -1.69 2.12
C THR A 25 -12.91 -2.33 0.86
N TYR A 26 -12.76 -1.68 -0.30
CA TYR A 26 -13.20 -2.23 -1.58
C TYR A 26 -12.53 -3.57 -1.90
N TYR A 27 -11.22 -3.71 -1.66
CA TYR A 27 -10.52 -4.97 -1.88
C TYR A 27 -10.96 -6.07 -0.90
N GLU A 28 -11.16 -5.75 0.38
CA GLU A 28 -11.69 -6.72 1.34
C GLU A 28 -13.06 -7.25 0.90
N GLU A 29 -13.96 -6.36 0.48
CA GLU A 29 -15.29 -6.73 -0.03
C GLU A 29 -15.23 -7.51 -1.34
N TYR A 30 -14.41 -7.06 -2.30
CA TYR A 30 -14.32 -7.64 -3.63
C TYR A 30 -13.72 -9.06 -3.61
N PHE A 31 -12.66 -9.27 -2.83
CA PHE A 31 -12.01 -10.58 -2.72
C PHE A 31 -12.63 -11.46 -1.63
N GLY A 32 -13.45 -10.90 -0.73
CA GLY A 32 -14.03 -11.62 0.40
C GLY A 32 -13.00 -12.05 1.43
N ILE A 33 -11.86 -11.35 1.51
CA ILE A 33 -10.73 -11.67 2.40
C ILE A 33 -10.38 -10.41 3.18
N ASN A 34 -10.46 -10.49 4.51
CA ASN A 34 -10.04 -9.40 5.38
C ASN A 34 -8.52 -9.22 5.33
N TYR A 35 -8.08 -7.97 5.45
CA TYR A 35 -6.68 -7.65 5.57
C TYR A 35 -6.09 -8.29 6.84
N PRO A 36 -5.00 -9.07 6.73
CA PRO A 36 -4.60 -10.01 7.79
C PRO A 36 -3.74 -9.36 8.88
N LEU A 37 -3.17 -8.18 8.63
CA LEU A 37 -2.33 -7.49 9.61
C LEU A 37 -3.16 -6.47 10.40
N PRO A 38 -2.82 -6.19 11.67
CA PRO A 38 -3.56 -5.23 12.49
C PRO A 38 -3.39 -3.78 12.04
N LYS A 39 -2.43 -3.50 11.14
CA LYS A 39 -2.14 -2.18 10.61
C LYS A 39 -1.61 -2.24 9.18
N GLN A 40 -1.81 -1.15 8.46
CA GLN A 40 -1.17 -0.84 7.19
C GLN A 40 -0.66 0.60 7.27
N ASP A 41 0.66 0.76 7.14
CA ASP A 41 1.33 2.05 7.11
C ASP A 41 1.78 2.36 5.66
N LEU A 42 1.71 3.62 5.25
CA LEU A 42 2.25 4.13 3.99
C LEU A 42 3.27 5.23 4.34
N ILE A 43 4.48 5.18 3.80
CA ILE A 43 5.53 6.15 4.11
C ILE A 43 6.09 6.81 2.85
N ALA A 44 6.13 8.14 2.86
CA ALA A 44 6.73 8.96 1.81
C ALA A 44 8.22 9.18 2.11
N ILE A 45 9.10 8.70 1.22
CA ILE A 45 10.56 8.79 1.36
C ILE A 45 11.09 9.83 0.35
N PRO A 46 11.86 10.86 0.80
CA PRO A 46 12.39 11.91 -0.06
C PRO A 46 13.29 11.41 -1.21
N ASP A 47 14.18 10.47 -0.91
CA ASP A 47 15.08 9.87 -1.90
C ASP A 47 14.75 8.39 -2.06
N PHE A 48 13.78 8.11 -2.93
CA PHE A 48 13.35 6.75 -3.23
C PHE A 48 13.51 6.48 -4.73
N SER A 49 14.38 5.54 -5.06
CA SER A 49 14.76 5.22 -6.45
C SER A 49 13.58 4.65 -7.24
N ALA A 50 12.77 3.79 -6.61
CA ALA A 50 11.54 3.27 -7.18
C ALA A 50 10.36 4.26 -7.06
N GLY A 51 9.22 3.92 -7.66
CA GLY A 51 7.98 4.68 -7.51
C GLY A 51 7.28 4.43 -6.17
N ALA A 52 7.16 3.15 -5.82
CA ALA A 52 6.72 2.62 -4.53
C ALA A 52 7.20 1.16 -4.38
N MET A 53 6.99 0.55 -3.22
CA MET A 53 7.33 -0.84 -2.92
C MET A 53 6.39 -1.40 -1.85
N GLU A 54 5.81 -2.56 -2.15
CA GLU A 54 4.69 -3.20 -1.47
C GLU A 54 5.02 -3.94 -0.16
N ASN A 55 6.00 -3.47 0.64
CA ASN A 55 6.40 -4.21 1.84
C ASN A 55 5.19 -4.41 2.78
N TRP A 56 4.97 -5.64 3.22
CA TRP A 56 3.73 -6.02 3.89
C TRP A 56 3.53 -5.27 5.20
N GLY A 57 2.48 -4.47 5.29
CA GLY A 57 2.16 -3.63 6.46
C GLY A 57 2.91 -2.30 6.54
N LEU A 58 3.88 -2.04 5.65
CA LEU A 58 4.61 -0.77 5.53
C LEU A 58 5.00 -0.51 4.07
N ILE A 59 4.09 0.07 3.30
CA ILE A 59 4.37 0.39 1.89
C ILE A 59 5.21 1.66 1.83
N THR A 60 6.31 1.62 1.08
CA THR A 60 7.21 2.78 0.91
C THR A 60 6.96 3.44 -0.44
N TYR A 61 6.88 4.76 -0.48
CA TYR A 61 6.60 5.54 -1.67
C TYR A 61 7.65 6.62 -1.89
N ARG A 62 7.87 6.99 -3.15
CA ARG A 62 8.43 8.30 -3.48
C ARG A 62 7.43 9.40 -3.10
N LEU A 63 7.90 10.57 -2.69
CA LEU A 63 7.04 11.72 -2.31
C LEU A 63 5.94 11.99 -3.35
N THR A 64 6.29 12.08 -4.64
CA THR A 64 5.35 12.38 -5.74
C THR A 64 4.32 11.27 -6.00
N SER A 65 4.53 10.07 -5.46
CA SER A 65 3.63 8.93 -5.64
C SER A 65 2.63 8.79 -4.48
N LEU A 66 2.79 9.58 -3.41
CA LEU A 66 1.94 9.50 -2.21
C LEU A 66 1.39 10.85 -1.77
N LEU A 67 2.12 11.94 -1.99
CA LEU A 67 1.73 13.27 -1.54
C LEU A 67 1.14 14.07 -2.70
N SER A 68 0.01 14.75 -2.43
CA SER A 68 -0.63 15.65 -3.36
C SER A 68 -1.07 16.92 -2.63
N ASP A 69 -0.50 18.06 -3.04
CA ASP A 69 -0.98 19.37 -2.61
C ASP A 69 -2.35 19.66 -3.25
N PRO A 70 -3.42 19.90 -2.48
CA PRO A 70 -4.76 20.13 -3.03
C PRO A 70 -4.86 21.39 -3.88
N LYS A 71 -4.01 22.41 -3.66
CA LYS A 71 -3.99 23.70 -4.35
C LYS A 71 -3.13 23.68 -5.60
N GLU A 72 -1.97 23.01 -5.54
CA GLU A 72 -0.97 23.05 -6.61
C GLU A 72 -0.99 21.80 -7.51
N SER A 73 -1.50 20.66 -7.02
CA SER A 73 -1.48 19.42 -7.80
C SER A 73 -2.53 19.42 -8.91
N SER A 74 -2.09 19.11 -10.13
CA SER A 74 -2.98 18.84 -11.26
C SER A 74 -3.86 17.61 -11.00
N THR A 75 -5.00 17.53 -11.70
CA THR A 75 -5.87 16.34 -11.69
C THR A 75 -5.11 15.06 -12.08
N SER A 76 -4.19 15.16 -13.03
CA SER A 76 -3.34 14.03 -13.43
C SER A 76 -2.43 13.54 -12.30
N ASN A 77 -1.92 14.44 -11.47
CA ASN A 77 -1.09 14.08 -10.31
C ASN A 77 -1.95 13.43 -9.20
N LYS A 78 -3.14 13.96 -8.93
CA LYS A 78 -4.10 13.36 -8.00
C LYS A 78 -4.45 11.92 -8.41
N GLN A 79 -4.81 11.73 -9.68
CA GLN A 79 -5.09 10.40 -10.23
C GLN A 79 -3.88 9.46 -10.16
N TRP A 80 -2.66 9.98 -10.40
CA TRP A 80 -1.44 9.21 -10.28
C TRP A 80 -1.25 8.68 -8.84
N VAL A 81 -1.36 9.55 -7.83
CA VAL A 81 -1.26 9.16 -6.42
C VAL A 81 -2.26 8.06 -6.08
N GLU A 82 -3.53 8.23 -6.47
CA GLU A 82 -4.57 7.22 -6.22
C GLU A 82 -4.27 5.89 -6.92
N THR A 83 -3.77 5.95 -8.15
CA THR A 83 -3.42 4.76 -8.95
C THR A 83 -2.27 3.99 -8.31
N VAL A 84 -1.23 4.67 -7.85
CA VAL A 84 -0.10 4.02 -7.19
C VAL A 84 -0.52 3.47 -5.83
N VAL A 85 -1.30 4.21 -5.04
CA VAL A 85 -1.86 3.69 -3.78
C VAL A 85 -2.69 2.41 -4.03
N ALA A 86 -3.52 2.40 -5.07
CA ALA A 86 -4.27 1.21 -5.45
C ALA A 86 -3.38 0.04 -5.85
N HIS A 87 -2.35 0.29 -6.66
CA HIS A 87 -1.39 -0.72 -7.11
C HIS A 87 -0.71 -1.41 -5.91
N GLU A 88 -0.19 -0.63 -4.97
CA GLU A 88 0.53 -1.18 -3.81
C GLU A 88 -0.38 -1.92 -2.81
N LEU A 89 -1.63 -1.46 -2.65
CA LEU A 89 -2.62 -2.17 -1.85
C LEU A 89 -3.07 -3.47 -2.49
N ALA A 90 -3.17 -3.52 -3.83
CA ALA A 90 -3.51 -4.75 -4.55
C ALA A 90 -2.45 -5.84 -4.33
N HIS A 91 -1.17 -5.46 -4.28
CA HIS A 91 -0.09 -6.39 -3.93
C HIS A 91 -0.31 -7.07 -2.59
N GLN A 92 -0.89 -6.39 -1.59
CA GLN A 92 -1.15 -6.99 -0.28
C GLN A 92 -2.10 -8.19 -0.37
N VAL A 93 -3.13 -8.08 -1.21
CA VAL A 93 -4.08 -9.18 -1.45
C VAL A 93 -3.42 -10.29 -2.28
N ILE A 94 -2.67 -9.94 -3.32
CA ILE A 94 -1.99 -10.91 -4.19
C ILE A 94 -0.95 -11.73 -3.40
N ILE A 95 -0.16 -11.07 -2.55
CA ILE A 95 0.81 -11.70 -1.66
C ILE A 95 0.10 -12.64 -0.68
N LEU A 96 -1.03 -12.20 -0.10
CA LEU A 96 -1.82 -13.04 0.79
C LEU A 96 -2.33 -14.31 0.09
N VAL A 97 -2.95 -14.16 -1.08
CA VAL A 97 -3.45 -15.30 -1.87
C VAL A 97 -2.32 -16.26 -2.22
N SER A 98 -1.17 -15.72 -2.62
CA SER A 98 0.02 -16.52 -2.96
C SER A 98 0.53 -17.31 -1.76
N ARG A 99 0.58 -16.70 -0.57
CA ARG A 99 0.98 -17.38 0.68
C ARG A 99 -0.01 -18.46 1.10
N VAL A 100 -1.31 -18.18 1.02
CA VAL A 100 -2.37 -19.16 1.34
C VAL A 100 -2.32 -20.34 0.37
N LEU A 101 -2.17 -20.07 -0.92
CA LEU A 101 -2.07 -21.11 -1.95
C LEU A 101 -0.80 -21.95 -1.78
N LEU A 102 0.36 -21.31 -1.54
CA LEU A 102 1.62 -22.01 -1.31
C LEU A 102 1.53 -22.90 -0.06
N LYS A 103 0.92 -22.42 1.03
CA LYS A 103 0.70 -23.21 2.24
C LYS A 103 -0.24 -24.40 1.99
N ALA A 104 -1.28 -24.22 1.19
CA ALA A 104 -2.26 -25.26 0.89
C ALA A 104 -1.69 -26.35 -0.04
N LEU A 105 -0.93 -25.96 -1.07
CA LEU A 105 -0.40 -26.88 -2.08
C LEU A 105 0.96 -27.48 -1.70
N PHE A 106 1.80 -26.72 -0.99
CA PHE A 106 3.20 -27.07 -0.70
C PHE A 106 3.60 -26.70 0.75
N PRO A 107 3.00 -27.33 1.78
CA PRO A 107 3.19 -26.95 3.18
C PRO A 107 4.66 -27.04 3.65
N SER A 108 5.42 -28.04 3.19
CA SER A 108 6.84 -28.20 3.56
C SER A 108 7.75 -27.12 2.96
N ILE A 109 7.42 -26.61 1.77
CA ILE A 109 8.15 -25.48 1.17
C ILE A 109 7.81 -24.20 1.95
N PHE A 110 6.53 -24.01 2.27
CA PHE A 110 6.08 -22.84 3.02
C PHE A 110 6.77 -22.72 4.38
N GLU A 111 6.83 -23.79 5.17
CA GLU A 111 7.49 -23.77 6.49
C GLU A 111 8.99 -23.44 6.39
N ASN A 112 9.70 -24.04 5.43
CA ASN A 112 11.14 -23.82 5.30
C ASN A 112 11.53 -22.39 4.89
N TYR A 113 10.67 -21.69 4.12
CA TYR A 113 10.99 -20.35 3.59
C TYR A 113 10.38 -19.19 4.38
N PHE A 114 9.27 -19.41 5.10
CA PHE A 114 8.52 -18.31 5.73
C PHE A 114 8.43 -18.41 7.26
N THR A 115 8.85 -19.52 7.89
CA THR A 115 8.81 -19.68 9.35
C THR A 115 10.17 -19.84 10.04
N ASN A 116 11.26 -19.94 9.28
CA ASN A 116 12.63 -19.95 9.80
C ASN A 116 13.33 -18.60 9.59
#